data_AF-A0A317W9D8-F1
#
_entry.id   AF-A0A317W9D8-F1
#
_cell.length_a   1.000
_cell.length_b   1.000
_cell.length_c   1.000
_cell.angle_alpha   90.00
_cell.angle_beta   90.00
_cell.angle_gamma   90.00
#
_symmetry.space_group_name_H-M   'P 1'
#
loop_
_entity.id
_entity.type
_entity.pdbx_description
1 polymer ?
#
loop_
_entity_poly.entity_id
_entity_poly.type
_entity_poly.pdbx_seq_one_letter_code
_entity_poly.pdbx_strand_id
1 'polypeptide(L)'
;SNSNSSNSPTFRQWVFEDVHNHLPPLILILPPTHPILIDVREPAELLSTGTIPSSVNVPLASQPDALFLTADEFETRFGFPKPGVAADEAGREIVFYCKAGVRARAAAQLAVQAGYQADRVGVYDGSWLDWAAKGGKVEVWEGDD
;
A
#
# COMPACT_ATOMS: atom_id res chain seq x y z
N SER A 1 3.78 -37.13 -14.17
CA SER A 1 3.19 -36.59 -12.94
C SER A 1 3.51 -35.11 -12.86
N ASN A 2 2.50 -34.25 -12.93
CA ASN A 2 2.63 -32.80 -12.91
C ASN A 2 2.93 -32.31 -11.49
N SER A 3 4.00 -31.57 -11.32
CA SER A 3 4.23 -30.72 -10.14
C SER A 3 4.69 -29.35 -10.63
N ASN A 4 3.73 -28.56 -11.13
CA ASN A 4 3.92 -27.12 -11.31
C ASN A 4 3.81 -26.49 -9.92
N SER A 5 4.95 -26.42 -9.21
CA SER A 5 5.09 -25.56 -8.04
C SER A 5 4.99 -24.13 -8.55
N SER A 6 3.82 -23.50 -8.38
CA SER A 6 3.64 -22.08 -8.65
C SER A 6 4.55 -21.30 -7.71
N ASN A 7 5.72 -20.91 -8.19
CA ASN A 7 6.70 -20.12 -7.46
C ASN A 7 6.18 -18.68 -7.37
N SER A 8 5.12 -18.48 -6.58
CA SER A 8 4.63 -17.13 -6.29
C SER A 8 5.70 -16.41 -5.48
N PRO A 9 6.06 -15.17 -5.83
CA PRO A 9 7.03 -14.40 -5.06
C PRO A 9 6.56 -14.33 -3.61
N THR A 10 7.49 -14.62 -2.68
CA THR A 10 7.24 -14.45 -1.25
C THR A 10 7.54 -12.99 -0.92
N PHE A 11 6.53 -12.24 -0.51
CA PHE A 11 6.70 -10.83 -0.10
C PHE A 11 7.10 -10.74 1.36
N ARG A 12 7.73 -9.61 1.74
CA ARG A 12 7.92 -9.31 3.16
C ARG A 12 6.55 -9.19 3.84
N GLN A 13 6.36 -9.93 4.92
CA GLN A 13 5.16 -9.83 5.73
C GLN A 13 5.33 -8.73 6.78
N TRP A 14 4.41 -7.78 6.79
CA TRP A 14 4.29 -6.73 7.80
C TRP A 14 3.20 -7.11 8.80
N VAL A 15 3.38 -6.71 10.06
CA VAL A 15 2.36 -6.82 11.11
C VAL A 15 1.99 -5.44 11.66
N PHE A 16 0.97 -5.38 12.52
CA PHE A 16 0.51 -4.15 13.17
C PHE A 16 1.66 -3.35 13.78
N GLU A 17 2.54 -4.03 14.53
CA GLU A 17 3.61 -3.39 15.27
C GLU A 17 4.63 -2.75 14.32
N ASP A 18 4.90 -3.37 13.16
CA ASP A 18 5.77 -2.78 12.14
C ASP A 18 5.17 -1.49 11.60
N VAL A 19 3.89 -1.50 11.20
CA VAL A 19 3.21 -0.31 10.66
C VAL A 19 3.07 0.78 11.73
N HIS A 20 2.69 0.39 12.95
CA HIS A 20 2.47 1.31 14.07
C HIS A 20 3.73 2.05 14.48
N ASN A 21 4.85 1.33 14.62
CA ASN A 21 6.13 1.90 15.02
C ASN A 21 6.72 2.85 13.97
N HIS A 22 6.28 2.71 12.71
CA HIS A 22 6.70 3.58 11.64
C HIS A 22 5.75 4.75 11.41
N LEU A 23 4.61 4.88 12.10
CA LEU A 23 3.76 6.06 11.92
C LEU A 23 4.57 7.34 12.18
N PRO A 24 4.37 8.41 11.38
CA PRO A 24 5.03 9.68 11.63
C PRO A 24 4.83 10.11 13.09
N PRO A 25 5.90 10.49 13.83
CA PRO A 25 5.70 11.43 14.91
C PRO A 25 5.02 12.67 14.30
N LEU A 26 4.24 13.43 15.08
CA LEU A 26 3.44 14.58 14.61
C LEU A 26 4.25 15.73 13.93
N ILE A 27 5.51 15.51 13.59
CA ILE A 27 6.45 16.40 12.92
C ILE A 27 6.37 16.13 11.40
N LEU A 28 6.28 17.20 10.62
CA LEU A 28 6.05 17.25 9.17
C LEU A 28 7.15 16.60 8.28
N ILE A 29 8.11 15.88 8.86
CA ILE A 29 9.23 15.27 8.14
C ILE A 29 9.24 13.77 8.43
N LEU A 30 8.88 12.98 7.42
CA LEU A 30 9.00 11.52 7.47
C LEU A 30 10.48 11.12 7.43
N PRO A 31 10.94 10.18 8.26
CA PRO A 31 12.29 9.67 8.16
C PRO A 31 12.51 9.02 6.78
N PRO A 32 13.73 9.00 6.23
CA PRO A 32 14.03 8.32 4.95
C PRO A 32 13.68 6.83 4.94
N THR A 33 13.52 6.22 6.12
CA THR A 33 13.13 4.81 6.30
C THR A 33 11.63 4.60 6.43
N HIS A 34 10.82 5.67 6.38
CA HIS A 34 9.36 5.57 6.49
C HIS A 34 8.78 4.75 5.34
N PRO A 35 7.99 3.70 5.59
CA PRO A 35 7.39 2.91 4.53
C PRO A 35 6.37 3.73 3.74
N ILE A 36 6.14 3.35 2.49
CA ILE A 36 5.07 3.88 1.66
C ILE A 36 3.88 2.95 1.85
N LEU A 37 2.85 3.43 2.54
CA LEU A 37 1.63 2.66 2.79
C LEU A 37 0.65 2.89 1.64
N ILE A 38 0.23 1.81 0.99
CA ILE A 38 -0.73 1.85 -0.11
C ILE A 38 -1.99 1.10 0.31
N ASP A 39 -3.08 1.84 0.49
CA ASP A 39 -4.41 1.32 0.74
C ASP A 39 -5.10 0.96 -0.58
N VAL A 40 -5.33 -0.33 -0.82
CA VAL A 40 -5.98 -0.79 -2.05
C VAL A 40 -7.48 -1.07 -1.91
N ARG A 41 -8.09 -0.57 -0.83
CA ARG A 41 -9.54 -0.57 -0.67
C ARG A 41 -10.21 0.41 -1.62
N GLU A 42 -11.51 0.24 -1.83
CA GLU A 42 -12.30 1.18 -2.60
C GLU A 42 -12.58 2.45 -1.78
N PRO A 43 -12.71 3.64 -2.41
CA PRO A 43 -12.97 4.90 -1.72
C PRO A 43 -14.16 4.87 -0.74
N ALA A 44 -15.23 4.15 -1.07
CA ALA A 44 -16.39 3.98 -0.20
C ALA A 44 -16.06 3.28 1.15
N GLU A 45 -15.06 2.39 1.16
CA GLU A 45 -14.56 1.77 2.39
C GLU A 45 -13.79 2.81 3.24
N LEU A 46 -13.03 3.70 2.60
CA LEU A 46 -12.26 4.75 3.27
C LEU A 46 -13.20 5.80 3.88
N LEU A 47 -14.22 6.27 3.17
CA LEU A 47 -15.22 7.21 3.70
C LEU A 47 -15.90 6.69 4.97
N SER A 48 -16.12 5.38 5.07
CA SER A 48 -16.82 4.77 6.20
C SER A 48 -15.94 4.45 7.40
N THR A 49 -14.63 4.27 7.19
CA THR A 49 -13.73 3.74 8.23
C THR A 49 -12.48 4.58 8.47
N GLY A 50 -12.11 5.48 7.57
CA GLY A 50 -10.84 6.18 7.54
C GLY A 50 -9.70 5.33 6.98
N THR A 51 -8.48 5.81 7.15
CA THR A 51 -7.24 5.23 6.64
C THR A 51 -6.19 5.05 7.75
N ILE A 52 -5.16 4.27 7.46
CA ILE A 52 -3.94 4.28 8.28
C ILE A 52 -3.21 5.60 7.95
N PRO A 53 -2.77 6.39 8.95
CA PRO A 53 -2.15 7.70 8.70
C PRO A 53 -0.99 7.60 7.71
N SER A 54 -0.86 8.60 6.84
CA SER A 54 0.13 8.69 5.75
C SER A 54 -0.04 7.70 4.59
N SER A 55 -1.09 6.87 4.58
CA SER A 55 -1.38 6.01 3.44
C SER A 55 -1.96 6.78 2.27
N VAL A 56 -1.60 6.36 1.05
CA VAL A 56 -2.26 6.80 -0.19
C VAL A 56 -3.23 5.72 -0.69
N ASN A 57 -4.31 6.12 -1.33
CA ASN A 57 -5.31 5.19 -1.85
C ASN A 57 -5.06 4.86 -3.33
N VAL A 58 -4.95 3.57 -3.66
CA VAL A 58 -4.87 3.06 -5.03
C VAL A 58 -5.83 1.87 -5.17
N PRO A 59 -7.13 2.11 -5.44
CA PRO A 59 -8.16 1.08 -5.41
C PRO A 59 -7.93 -0.06 -6.39
N LEU A 60 -7.77 -1.28 -5.89
CA LEU A 60 -7.43 -2.40 -6.78
C LEU A 60 -8.62 -2.86 -7.64
N ALA A 61 -9.85 -2.81 -7.13
CA ALA A 61 -10.98 -3.41 -7.84
C ALA A 61 -11.47 -2.51 -8.98
N SER A 62 -11.53 -1.20 -8.76
CA SER A 62 -11.92 -0.23 -9.79
C SER A 62 -10.75 0.25 -10.66
N GLN A 63 -9.49 0.15 -10.19
CA GLN A 63 -8.30 0.61 -10.92
C GLN A 63 -7.22 -0.50 -11.03
N PRO A 64 -7.52 -1.66 -11.62
CA PRO A 64 -6.60 -2.82 -11.65
C PRO A 64 -5.31 -2.57 -12.45
N ASP A 65 -5.31 -1.58 -13.33
CA ASP A 65 -4.19 -1.19 -14.18
C ASP A 65 -3.29 -0.09 -13.56
N ALA A 66 -3.70 0.51 -12.44
CA ALA A 66 -3.06 1.68 -11.85
C ALA A 66 -1.53 1.53 -11.68
N LEU A 67 -1.07 0.39 -11.18
CA LEU A 67 0.34 0.15 -10.92
C LEU A 67 1.18 0.04 -12.21
N PHE A 68 0.56 -0.24 -13.36
CA PHE A 68 1.24 -0.36 -14.66
C PHE A 68 1.35 0.97 -15.42
N LEU A 69 0.63 2.01 -14.98
CA LEU A 69 0.71 3.34 -15.59
C LEU A 69 2.12 3.90 -15.48
N THR A 70 2.52 4.74 -16.42
CA THR A 70 3.73 5.57 -16.24
C THR A 70 3.53 6.54 -15.06
N ALA A 71 4.62 7.17 -14.58
CA ALA A 71 4.51 8.14 -13.49
C ALA A 71 3.56 9.30 -13.84
N ASP A 72 3.66 9.84 -15.07
CA ASP A 72 2.86 10.96 -15.54
C ASP A 72 1.37 10.58 -15.72
N GLU A 73 1.08 9.39 -16.29
CA GLU A 73 -0.30 8.89 -16.44
C GLU A 73 -0.94 8.61 -15.08
N PHE A 74 -0.17 8.06 -14.14
CA PHE A 74 -0.64 7.82 -12.78
C PHE A 74 -0.99 9.15 -12.10
N GLU A 75 -0.08 10.13 -12.13
CA GLU A 75 -0.30 11.43 -11.48
C GLU A 75 -1.48 12.18 -12.11
N THR A 76 -1.66 12.09 -13.43
CA THR A 76 -2.84 12.64 -14.12
C THR A 76 -4.14 12.00 -13.64
N ARG A 77 -4.14 10.70 -13.37
CA ARG A 77 -5.35 9.94 -12.98
C ARG A 77 -5.68 10.07 -11.49
N PHE A 78 -4.66 10.10 -10.65
CA PHE A 78 -4.79 10.03 -9.20
C PHE A 78 -4.55 11.37 -8.48
N GLY A 79 -4.00 12.38 -9.18
CA GLY A 79 -3.72 13.69 -8.59
C GLY A 79 -2.52 13.72 -7.64
N PHE A 80 -1.77 12.62 -7.52
CA PHE A 80 -0.54 12.55 -6.72
C PHE A 80 0.54 11.70 -7.40
N PRO A 81 1.82 11.90 -7.07
CA PRO A 81 2.93 11.17 -7.69
C PRO A 81 2.80 9.67 -7.49
N LYS A 82 3.16 8.89 -8.52
CA LYS A 82 3.14 7.43 -8.44
C LYS A 82 3.97 6.94 -7.24
N PRO A 83 3.39 6.19 -6.28
CA PRO A 83 4.10 5.79 -5.08
C PRO A 83 5.27 4.86 -5.38
N GLY A 84 6.42 5.08 -4.74
CA GLY A 84 7.57 4.19 -4.73
C GLY A 84 8.53 4.32 -5.91
N VAL A 85 8.25 5.23 -6.86
CA VAL A 85 9.09 5.46 -8.05
C VAL A 85 9.87 6.77 -8.03
N ALA A 86 9.53 7.71 -7.14
CA ALA A 86 10.26 8.97 -7.01
C ALA A 86 11.68 8.76 -6.44
N ALA A 87 12.62 9.66 -6.76
CA ALA A 87 14.03 9.50 -6.41
C ALA A 87 14.29 9.59 -4.89
N ASP A 88 13.56 10.45 -4.19
CA ASP A 88 13.56 10.58 -2.73
C ASP A 88 12.84 9.41 -2.03
N GLU A 89 12.12 8.60 -2.79
CA GLU A 89 11.49 7.36 -2.33
C GLU A 89 12.31 6.11 -2.60
N ALA A 90 13.44 6.24 -3.29
CA ALA A 90 14.32 5.13 -3.61
C ALA A 90 14.78 4.39 -2.35
N GLY A 91 14.61 3.07 -2.34
CA GLY A 91 14.98 2.21 -1.20
C GLY A 91 13.95 2.16 -0.06
N ARG A 92 12.89 2.97 -0.08
CA ARG A 92 11.79 2.85 0.88
C ARG A 92 11.00 1.56 0.62
N GLU A 93 10.57 0.91 1.68
CA GLU A 93 9.64 -0.23 1.64
C GLU A 93 8.26 0.23 1.17
N ILE A 94 7.59 -0.59 0.37
CA ILE A 94 6.27 -0.32 -0.19
C ILE A 94 5.33 -1.39 0.35
N VAL A 95 4.38 -0.98 1.18
CA VAL A 95 3.55 -1.87 1.96
C VAL A 95 2.11 -1.74 1.52
N PHE A 96 1.60 -2.81 0.92
CA PHE A 96 0.20 -2.88 0.52
C PHE A 96 -0.65 -3.38 1.69
N TYR A 97 -1.81 -2.76 1.88
CA TYR A 97 -2.85 -3.28 2.75
C TYR A 97 -4.23 -3.07 2.13
N CYS A 98 -5.22 -3.82 2.59
CA CYS A 98 -6.61 -3.64 2.16
C CYS A 98 -7.57 -3.80 3.34
N LYS A 99 -8.72 -4.46 3.14
CA LYS A 99 -9.62 -4.81 4.24
C LYS A 99 -9.09 -5.97 5.09
N ALA A 100 -8.69 -7.07 4.45
CA ALA A 100 -8.37 -8.35 5.11
C ALA A 100 -7.21 -9.11 4.41
N GLY A 101 -6.27 -8.40 3.77
CA GLY A 101 -5.06 -8.97 3.18
C GLY A 101 -5.19 -9.58 1.78
N VAL A 102 -6.37 -10.01 1.33
CA VAL A 102 -6.53 -10.69 0.02
C VAL A 102 -6.13 -9.79 -1.15
N ARG A 103 -6.72 -8.59 -1.25
CA ARG A 103 -6.37 -7.62 -2.30
C ARG A 103 -4.94 -7.09 -2.16
N ALA A 104 -4.41 -7.02 -0.94
CA ALA A 104 -3.07 -6.51 -0.71
C ALA A 104 -2.00 -7.43 -1.32
N ARG A 105 -2.14 -8.75 -1.18
CA ARG A 105 -1.27 -9.73 -1.85
C ARG A 105 -1.37 -9.64 -3.37
N ALA A 106 -2.58 -9.49 -3.91
CA ALA A 106 -2.78 -9.32 -5.36
C ALA A 106 -2.11 -8.03 -5.86
N ALA A 107 -2.27 -6.91 -5.16
CA ALA A 107 -1.61 -5.65 -5.48
C ALA A 107 -0.08 -5.75 -5.43
N ALA A 108 0.48 -6.42 -4.42
CA ALA A 108 1.93 -6.67 -4.35
C ALA A 108 2.45 -7.48 -5.54
N GLN A 109 1.70 -8.50 -6.00
CA GLN A 109 2.03 -9.26 -7.21
C GLN A 109 1.98 -8.39 -8.47
N LEU A 110 0.96 -7.55 -8.60
CA LEU A 110 0.84 -6.62 -9.73
C LEU A 110 1.93 -5.55 -9.71
N ALA A 111 2.32 -5.05 -8.54
CA ALA A 111 3.42 -4.10 -8.40
C ALA A 111 4.72 -4.70 -8.95
N VAL A 112 5.08 -5.92 -8.54
CA VAL A 112 6.30 -6.58 -9.06
C VAL A 112 6.20 -6.81 -10.57
N GLN A 113 5.03 -7.22 -11.08
CA GLN A 113 4.81 -7.35 -12.53
C GLN A 113 4.92 -6.01 -13.28
N ALA A 114 4.54 -4.91 -12.62
CA ALA A 114 4.66 -3.56 -13.14
C ALA A 114 6.07 -2.96 -12.99
N GLY A 115 7.05 -3.73 -12.51
CA GLY A 115 8.46 -3.32 -12.46
C GLY A 115 8.92 -2.76 -11.11
N TYR A 116 8.10 -2.84 -10.06
CA TYR A 116 8.56 -2.53 -8.70
C TYR A 116 9.60 -3.56 -8.24
N GLN A 117 10.61 -3.11 -7.48
CA GLN A 117 11.65 -4.01 -6.97
C GLN A 117 11.06 -4.93 -5.90
N ALA A 118 11.13 -6.25 -6.13
CA ALA A 118 10.44 -7.24 -5.30
C ALA A 118 10.93 -7.27 -3.84
N ASP A 119 12.18 -6.90 -3.58
CA ASP A 119 12.78 -6.79 -2.25
C ASP A 119 12.24 -5.62 -1.42
N ARG A 120 11.69 -4.58 -2.08
CA ARG A 120 11.03 -3.44 -1.43
C ARG A 120 9.54 -3.67 -1.19
N VAL A 121 8.93 -4.69 -1.80
CA VAL A 121 7.47 -4.91 -1.75
C VAL A 121 7.10 -5.80 -0.57
N GLY A 122 6.24 -5.27 0.29
CA GLY A 122 5.69 -5.97 1.45
C GLY A 122 4.15 -5.94 1.48
N VAL A 123 3.59 -6.82 2.31
CA VAL A 123 2.14 -6.93 2.53
C VAL A 123 1.85 -6.90 4.02
N TYR A 124 0.95 -6.01 4.44
CA TYR A 124 0.34 -6.09 5.77
C TYR A 124 -0.93 -6.95 5.71
N ASP A 125 -0.76 -8.23 6.01
CA ASP A 125 -1.80 -9.25 5.84
C ASP A 125 -3.01 -9.07 6.76
N GLY A 126 -2.76 -8.62 8.00
CA GLY A 126 -3.82 -8.26 8.95
C GLY A 126 -4.68 -7.09 8.44
N SER A 127 -4.06 -6.19 7.67
CA SER A 127 -4.75 -5.13 6.94
C SER A 127 -5.62 -4.25 7.86
N TRP A 128 -6.64 -3.59 7.31
CA TRP A 128 -7.52 -2.71 8.06
C TRP A 128 -8.20 -3.39 9.26
N LEU A 129 -8.65 -4.64 9.12
CA LEU A 129 -9.34 -5.33 10.22
C LEU A 129 -8.43 -5.57 11.43
N ASP A 130 -7.17 -5.97 11.23
CA ASP A 130 -6.19 -6.09 12.33
C ASP A 130 -5.84 -4.71 12.92
N TRP A 131 -5.65 -3.71 12.05
CA TRP A 131 -5.39 -2.33 12.48
C TRP A 131 -6.47 -1.78 13.41
N ALA A 132 -7.73 -1.91 12.99
CA ALA A 132 -8.89 -1.46 13.76
C ALA A 132 -9.06 -2.26 15.05
N ALA A 133 -8.90 -3.59 15.01
CA ALA A 133 -9.04 -4.46 16.17
C ALA A 133 -8.00 -4.15 17.26
N LYS A 134 -6.80 -3.72 16.87
CA LYS A 134 -5.72 -3.32 17.79
C LYS A 134 -5.75 -1.85 18.20
N GLY A 135 -6.78 -1.10 17.80
CA GLY A 135 -6.93 0.31 18.16
C GLY A 135 -5.89 1.22 17.52
N GLY A 136 -5.44 0.88 16.31
CA GLY A 136 -4.52 1.71 15.54
C GLY A 136 -5.08 3.11 15.27
N LYS A 137 -4.19 4.09 15.14
CA LYS A 137 -4.57 5.48 14.82
C LYS A 137 -5.31 5.52 13.47
N VAL A 138 -6.39 6.29 13.39
CA VAL A 138 -7.19 6.46 12.17
C VAL A 138 -7.06 7.89 11.68
N GLU A 139 -6.87 8.04 10.38
CA GLU A 139 -6.96 9.32 9.67
C GLU A 139 -8.31 9.37 8.92
N VAL A 140 -8.99 10.51 9.01
CA VAL A 140 -10.25 10.72 8.29
C VAL A 140 -9.92 10.92 6.83
N TRP A 141 -10.63 10.21 5.95
CA TRP A 141 -10.50 10.38 4.50
C TRP A 141 -11.65 11.25 4.00
N GLU A 142 -11.32 12.42 3.45
CA GLU A 142 -12.33 13.40 3.03
C GLU A 142 -12.83 13.19 1.59
N GLY A 143 -12.15 12.35 0.81
CA GLY A 143 -12.41 12.23 -0.63
C GLY A 143 -11.33 12.92 -1.47
N ASP A 144 -11.21 12.51 -2.72
CA ASP A 144 -10.65 13.37 -3.75
C ASP A 144 -11.83 14.21 -4.29
N ASP A 145 -11.79 15.54 -4.09
CA ASP A 145 -12.78 16.50 -4.62
C ASP A 145 -12.78 16.57 -6.17
#